data_AF-A0A3B9N6K4-F1
#
_entry.id   AF-A0A3B9N6K4-F1
#
_cell.length_a   1.000
_cell.length_b   1.000
_cell.length_c   1.000
_cell.angle_alpha   90.00
_cell.angle_beta   90.00
_cell.angle_gamma   90.00
#
_symmetry.space_group_name_H-M   'P 1'
#
loop_
_entity.id
_entity.type
_entity.pdbx_description
1 polymer ?
#
loop_
_entity_poly.entity_id
_entity_poly.type
_entity_poly.pdbx_seq_one_letter_code
_entity_poly.pdbx_strand_id
1 'polypeptide(L)'
;MQNRFFMRFLKVGYKDRETDYKNLNVSKRVEYFLHYWNFLFQNNSGLLLIHQEKFESHRSLLEKLELQLTENWSKCNKRVTGFFKSHSYFEKDNILFRKSYKTTQEADKFFKEFEQKWTIKDPGKKEAQVDIFNQFKKIKRLVLRNYINRLLSALVQQLRQDNPIDEKFKNDIHFLINAIIVELYSHGFTIEDLKEIANIIVFPKAHIYKFPFDKTIRDFNENVELFKIYKTETTNTINLHEQIACIQNFIDDNKYPKLIGYCVFNISDFDFQLEKPITIWGVTFYNPQNIRKVKLNKIFNFIEEDRRSDFECIEINFNHLIDLEQNKNINSTCNAMIKVNYRMFNNDNPVISIPHVINKVDKALQVLKKLKRDFVNRDVFVFGRILASKCILLDKEFDYRQFITIKNDYYSFSFDESQKTVFEAELIFINKLYPKRQKLIDLYAYLCQADTDEFAFNFKDFWTVLVEANFPNNPEEFIKKCQLVFRKELNDRLFIDTKIFLNDSLVKKSINLPASKYLLKNSASKQIGLNIPEKRSFDAEKFKSNYNKLKNHLEFDFLDDILDELDECHNNLEEYAKKIDIWLDETIWSVYAERNLETHNNIATDYSLIKLKHNFLYIGKIFLHNLNNKL
;
A
#
# COMPACT_ATOMS: atom_id res chain seq x y z
N MET A 1 47.47 28.78 -13.38
CA MET A 1 47.22 28.07 -14.66
C MET A 1 47.35 26.57 -14.46
N GLN A 2 46.35 25.94 -13.84
CA GLN A 2 46.16 24.49 -13.89
C GLN A 2 44.65 24.26 -14.05
N ASN A 3 44.28 23.99 -15.30
CA ASN A 3 42.95 23.52 -15.70
C ASN A 3 42.67 22.18 -15.01
N ARG A 4 42.06 22.22 -13.82
CA ARG A 4 41.30 21.07 -13.32
C ARG A 4 39.94 21.10 -14.00
N PHE A 5 39.87 20.30 -15.05
CA PHE A 5 38.65 19.89 -15.74
C PHE A 5 37.54 19.64 -14.71
N PHE A 6 36.52 20.50 -14.72
CA PHE A 6 35.19 20.14 -14.27
C PHE A 6 34.78 18.90 -15.06
N MET A 7 34.70 17.74 -14.40
CA MET A 7 33.90 16.62 -14.87
C MET A 7 32.45 17.12 -14.92
N ARG A 8 32.09 17.74 -16.04
CA ARG A 8 30.70 17.92 -16.46
C ARG A 8 30.11 16.51 -16.45
N PHE A 9 29.16 16.26 -15.53
CA PHE A 9 28.25 15.13 -15.56
C PHE A 9 27.30 15.23 -16.78
N LEU A 10 27.90 15.23 -17.97
CA LEU A 10 27.23 15.02 -19.24
C LEU A 10 27.34 13.54 -19.57
N LYS A 11 26.28 12.79 -19.25
CA LYS A 11 25.50 12.02 -20.24
C LYS A 11 24.31 11.33 -19.56
N VAL A 12 23.21 12.07 -19.39
CA VAL A 12 21.94 11.54 -19.91
C VAL A 12 22.07 11.69 -21.43
N GLY A 13 22.31 10.60 -22.15
CA GLY A 13 22.49 10.63 -23.60
C GLY A 13 21.31 9.97 -24.30
N TYR A 14 20.36 10.76 -24.79
CA TYR A 14 19.46 10.34 -25.88
C TYR A 14 19.50 11.34 -27.01
N LYS A 15 20.17 10.94 -28.10
CA LYS A 15 19.64 10.95 -29.46
C LYS A 15 20.60 10.19 -30.36
N ASP A 16 20.08 9.33 -31.24
CA ASP A 16 20.45 9.41 -32.64
C ASP A 16 19.26 9.06 -33.54
N ARG A 17 19.17 9.72 -34.69
CA ARG A 17 18.05 9.67 -35.65
C ARG A 17 18.17 8.54 -36.67
N GLU A 18 19.22 7.72 -36.64
CA GLU A 18 19.50 6.80 -37.75
C GLU A 18 19.98 5.38 -37.38
N THR A 19 20.15 5.00 -36.10
CA THR A 19 20.51 3.60 -35.74
C THR A 19 19.94 3.16 -34.38
N ASP A 20 19.26 2.01 -34.36
CA ASP A 20 18.16 1.70 -33.44
C ASP A 20 18.52 1.04 -32.08
N TYR A 21 19.77 0.97 -31.64
CA TYR A 21 20.09 0.48 -30.27
C TYR A 21 21.46 0.98 -29.76
N LYS A 22 21.49 1.89 -28.77
CA LYS A 22 22.67 2.16 -27.92
C LYS A 22 22.30 2.35 -26.45
N ASN A 23 23.08 1.70 -25.59
CA ASN A 23 22.95 1.52 -24.14
C ASN A 23 22.48 2.74 -23.34
N LEU A 24 21.42 2.54 -22.55
CA LEU A 24 21.06 3.34 -21.38
C LEU A 24 22.16 3.19 -20.32
N ASN A 25 23.15 4.08 -20.33
CA ASN A 25 24.11 4.18 -19.23
C ASN A 25 23.54 5.10 -18.14
N VAL A 26 22.74 4.50 -17.26
CA VAL A 26 22.36 5.07 -15.96
C VAL A 26 23.54 4.82 -14.99
N SER A 27 23.83 5.72 -14.06
CA SER A 27 24.89 5.44 -13.07
C SER A 27 24.51 4.26 -12.19
N LYS A 28 25.48 3.45 -11.78
CA LYS A 28 25.29 2.28 -10.90
C LYS A 28 24.44 2.59 -9.66
N ARG A 29 24.64 3.79 -9.07
CA ARG A 29 23.85 4.27 -7.92
C ARG A 29 22.37 4.54 -8.25
N VAL A 30 22.07 5.09 -9.42
CA VAL A 30 20.67 5.34 -9.85
C VAL A 30 19.99 4.04 -10.26
N GLU A 31 20.74 3.14 -10.88
CA GLU A 31 20.32 1.78 -11.16
C GLU A 31 19.96 1.04 -9.86
N TYR A 32 20.80 1.10 -8.84
CA TYR A 32 20.52 0.56 -7.51
C TYR A 32 19.24 1.15 -6.89
N PHE A 33 19.10 2.49 -6.91
CA PHE A 33 17.88 3.17 -6.46
C PHE A 33 16.62 2.64 -7.14
N LEU A 34 16.66 2.47 -8.47
CA LEU A 34 15.52 2.02 -9.24
C LEU A 34 15.18 0.56 -8.94
N HIS A 35 16.18 -0.31 -8.86
CA HIS A 35 15.98 -1.73 -8.56
C HIS A 35 15.44 -1.93 -7.15
N TYR A 36 15.97 -1.23 -6.14
CA TYR A 36 15.44 -1.30 -4.78
C TYR A 36 13.99 -0.79 -4.71
N TRP A 37 13.68 0.35 -5.35
CA TRP A 37 12.32 0.87 -5.38
C TRP A 37 11.33 -0.15 -5.98
N ASN A 38 11.69 -0.77 -7.11
CA ASN A 38 10.85 -1.78 -7.75
C ASN A 38 10.71 -3.04 -6.90
N PHE A 39 11.79 -3.48 -6.24
CA PHE A 39 11.82 -4.64 -5.36
C PHE A 39 10.77 -4.55 -4.23
N LEU A 40 10.58 -3.36 -3.66
CA LEU A 40 9.61 -3.14 -2.57
C LEU A 40 8.17 -3.53 -2.95
N PHE A 41 7.82 -3.48 -4.24
CA PHE A 41 6.46 -3.75 -4.72
C PHE A 41 6.31 -5.09 -5.45
N GLN A 42 7.34 -5.93 -5.46
CA GLN A 42 7.29 -7.25 -6.09
C GLN A 42 6.69 -8.30 -5.16
N ASN A 43 5.92 -9.23 -5.74
CA ASN A 43 5.39 -10.38 -5.02
C ASN A 43 6.55 -11.22 -4.45
N ASN A 44 6.39 -11.73 -3.22
CA ASN A 44 7.38 -12.53 -2.50
C ASN A 44 8.65 -11.79 -2.03
N SER A 45 8.71 -10.46 -2.11
CA SER A 45 9.79 -9.68 -1.47
C SER A 45 9.83 -9.83 0.05
N GLY A 46 8.77 -10.35 0.68
CA GLY A 46 8.64 -10.50 2.13
C GLY A 46 9.62 -11.47 2.81
N LEU A 47 10.19 -12.43 2.07
CA LEU A 47 11.24 -13.31 2.61
C LEU A 47 12.64 -12.76 2.49
N LEU A 48 12.88 -11.97 1.44
CA LEU A 48 14.14 -11.26 1.26
C LEU A 48 14.13 -10.10 2.26
N LEU A 49 14.76 -10.33 3.41
CA LEU A 49 14.98 -9.39 4.50
C LEU A 49 16.00 -8.30 4.13
N ILE A 50 16.23 -8.07 2.83
CA ILE A 50 16.88 -6.86 2.29
C ILE A 50 16.20 -5.62 2.87
N HIS A 51 16.77 -5.14 3.98
CA HIS A 51 16.28 -4.09 4.86
C HIS A 51 14.94 -4.40 5.57
N GLN A 52 14.96 -4.51 6.90
CA GLN A 52 13.82 -4.92 7.73
C GLN A 52 12.67 -3.88 7.79
N GLU A 53 12.98 -2.59 7.62
CA GLU A 53 12.04 -1.49 7.85
C GLU A 53 11.36 -1.01 6.53
N LYS A 54 10.72 -1.92 5.80
CA LYS A 54 9.99 -1.55 4.56
C LYS A 54 8.81 -0.63 4.86
N PHE A 55 8.57 0.36 4.01
CA PHE A 55 7.45 1.32 4.10
C PHE A 55 7.34 2.04 5.44
N GLU A 56 8.48 2.31 6.08
CA GLU A 56 8.56 3.07 7.32
C GLU A 56 9.31 4.39 7.10
N SER A 57 8.95 5.41 7.88
CA SER A 57 9.61 6.71 7.86
C SER A 57 9.46 7.41 9.19
N HIS A 58 10.10 8.58 9.32
CA HIS A 58 9.88 9.41 10.50
C HIS A 58 8.41 9.80 10.65
N ARG A 59 7.71 10.08 9.54
CA ARG A 59 6.28 10.42 9.56
C ARG A 59 5.45 9.27 10.12
N SER A 60 5.61 8.06 9.57
CA SER A 60 4.80 6.92 9.99
C SER A 60 5.07 6.57 11.46
N LEU A 61 6.33 6.63 11.91
CA LEU A 61 6.71 6.39 13.31
C LEU A 61 6.14 7.45 14.25
N LEU A 62 6.22 8.74 13.88
CA LEU A 62 5.64 9.82 14.65
C LEU A 62 4.12 9.71 14.72
N GLU A 63 3.44 9.35 13.63
CA GLU A 63 1.99 9.16 13.63
C GLU A 63 1.55 7.95 14.46
N LYS A 64 2.30 6.84 14.41
CA LYS A 64 2.11 5.71 15.34
C LYS A 64 2.28 6.15 16.79
N LEU A 65 3.34 6.90 17.10
CA LEU A 65 3.60 7.42 18.45
C LEU A 65 2.49 8.35 18.92
N GLU A 66 1.98 9.23 18.05
CA GLU A 66 0.85 10.11 18.35
C GLU A 66 -0.38 9.31 18.78
N LEU A 67 -0.73 8.26 18.04
CA LEU A 67 -1.84 7.36 18.36
C LEU A 67 -1.60 6.63 19.68
N GLN A 68 -0.38 6.19 19.97
CA GLN A 68 -0.09 5.55 21.26
C GLN A 68 -0.21 6.51 22.44
N LEU A 69 0.24 7.75 22.29
CA LEU A 69 0.16 8.77 23.33
C LEU A 69 -1.29 9.24 23.58
N THR A 70 -2.14 9.24 22.56
CA THR A 70 -3.52 9.72 22.65
C THR A 70 -4.51 8.61 23.04
N GLU A 71 -4.39 7.43 22.42
CA GLU A 71 -5.40 6.38 22.48
C GLU A 71 -5.00 5.18 23.35
N ASN A 72 -3.71 5.06 23.72
CA ASN A 72 -3.21 3.88 24.43
C ASN A 72 -2.13 4.22 25.47
N TRP A 73 -2.35 5.31 26.22
CA TRP A 73 -1.38 5.81 27.19
C TRP A 73 -0.87 4.71 28.10
N SER A 74 -1.75 3.92 28.73
CA SER A 74 -1.38 2.89 29.72
C SER A 74 -0.36 1.85 29.25
N LYS A 75 -0.22 1.63 27.94
CA LYS A 75 0.72 0.68 27.33
C LYS A 75 1.75 1.37 26.43
N CYS A 76 1.80 2.71 26.38
CA CYS A 76 2.61 3.42 25.39
C CYS A 76 4.12 3.38 25.71
N ASN A 77 4.56 3.23 26.97
CA ASN A 77 5.99 3.31 27.35
C ASN A 77 6.89 2.37 26.53
N LYS A 78 6.62 1.06 26.52
CA LYS A 78 7.38 0.10 25.70
C LYS A 78 7.41 0.47 24.22
N ARG A 79 6.30 1.04 23.72
CA ARG A 79 6.14 1.45 22.32
C ARG A 79 6.86 2.76 21.99
N VAL A 80 6.90 3.71 22.93
CA VAL A 80 7.68 4.96 22.79
C VAL A 80 9.17 4.65 22.73
N THR A 81 9.65 3.74 23.59
CA THR A 81 11.04 3.28 23.53
C THR A 81 11.34 2.61 22.19
N GLY A 82 10.51 1.64 21.76
CA GLY A 82 10.72 0.91 20.51
C GLY A 82 10.63 1.75 19.24
N PHE A 83 9.57 2.55 19.07
CA PHE A 83 9.33 3.32 17.85
C PHE A 83 10.19 4.58 17.71
N PHE A 84 10.79 5.04 18.81
CA PHE A 84 11.45 6.34 18.82
C PHE A 84 12.88 6.24 19.35
N LYS A 85 13.13 5.65 20.54
CA LYS A 85 14.46 5.70 21.20
C LYS A 85 15.48 4.77 20.56
N SER A 86 15.06 3.55 20.24
CA SER A 86 15.92 2.50 19.71
C SER A 86 15.81 2.31 18.20
N HIS A 87 15.07 3.18 17.51
CA HIS A 87 14.86 3.03 16.07
C HIS A 87 15.95 3.78 15.30
N SER A 88 16.57 3.07 14.36
CA SER A 88 17.63 3.53 13.45
C SER A 88 17.38 4.91 12.81
N TYR A 89 16.13 5.28 12.58
CA TYR A 89 15.76 6.53 11.92
C TYR A 89 15.99 7.76 12.80
N PHE A 90 15.89 7.62 14.12
CA PHE A 90 16.12 8.71 15.06
C PHE A 90 17.55 8.75 15.61
N GLU A 91 18.40 7.82 15.18
CA GLU A 91 19.80 7.78 15.55
C GLU A 91 20.61 8.89 14.87
N LYS A 92 21.75 9.24 15.47
CA LYS A 92 22.64 10.30 14.97
C LYS A 92 23.22 9.99 13.59
N ASP A 93 23.32 8.72 13.24
CA ASP A 93 23.91 8.28 11.99
C ASP A 93 22.95 8.36 10.79
N ASN A 94 21.64 8.48 11.05
CA ASN A 94 20.65 8.66 9.99
C ASN A 94 20.94 9.91 9.14
N ILE A 95 20.83 9.78 7.82
CA ILE A 95 21.19 10.83 6.84
C ILE A 95 20.51 12.20 7.09
N LEU A 96 19.31 12.23 7.67
CA LEU A 96 18.62 13.48 7.98
C LEU A 96 18.94 14.05 9.37
N PHE A 97 19.31 13.20 10.32
CA PHE A 97 19.61 13.57 11.71
C PHE A 97 21.08 13.94 11.88
N ARG A 98 22.00 13.27 11.16
CA ARG A 98 23.44 13.57 11.17
C ARG A 98 23.76 15.03 10.85
N LYS A 99 22.90 15.70 10.08
CA LYS A 99 23.05 17.12 9.68
C LYS A 99 22.28 18.10 10.55
N SER A 100 21.44 17.65 11.49
CA SER A 100 20.50 18.51 12.21
C SER A 100 20.67 18.41 13.73
N TYR A 101 21.73 19.03 14.25
CA TYR A 101 22.05 19.08 15.67
C TYR A 101 20.85 19.47 16.56
N LYS A 102 20.08 20.49 16.13
CA LYS A 102 18.89 20.95 16.85
C LYS A 102 17.77 19.90 16.93
N THR A 103 17.54 19.14 15.86
CA THR A 103 16.49 18.11 15.83
C THR A 103 16.86 16.96 16.77
N THR A 104 18.12 16.53 16.73
CA THR A 104 18.67 15.51 17.64
C THR A 104 18.55 15.94 19.11
N GLN A 105 18.95 17.17 19.44
CA GLN A 105 18.87 17.68 20.81
C GLN A 105 17.43 17.75 21.35
N GLU A 106 16.48 18.20 20.53
CA GLU A 106 15.08 18.28 20.93
C GLU A 106 14.46 16.88 21.08
N ALA A 107 14.81 15.93 20.21
CA ALA A 107 14.41 14.53 20.36
C ALA A 107 14.95 13.94 21.68
N ASP A 108 16.26 14.09 21.95
CA ASP A 108 16.90 13.67 23.20
C ASP A 108 16.23 14.29 24.43
N LYS A 109 15.87 15.58 24.35
CA LYS A 109 15.18 16.29 25.43
C LYS A 109 13.81 15.68 25.73
N PHE A 110 13.00 15.43 24.70
CA PHE A 110 11.69 14.81 24.88
C PHE A 110 11.79 13.43 25.51
N PHE A 111 12.78 12.61 25.15
CA PHE A 111 12.95 11.31 25.82
C PHE A 111 13.21 11.44 27.30
N LYS A 112 14.13 12.34 27.68
CA LYS A 112 14.44 12.58 29.09
C LYS A 112 13.19 13.04 29.85
N GLU A 113 12.41 13.93 29.26
CA GLU A 113 11.18 14.45 29.87
C GLU A 113 10.08 13.38 29.91
N PHE A 114 9.94 12.56 28.88
CA PHE A 114 9.00 11.43 28.83
C PHE A 114 9.31 10.41 29.92
N GLU A 115 10.55 9.96 30.05
CA GLU A 115 10.97 8.97 31.06
C GLU A 115 10.75 9.49 32.49
N GLN A 116 11.08 10.77 32.74
CA GLN A 116 10.87 11.40 34.05
C GLN A 116 9.38 11.50 34.41
N LYS A 117 8.55 11.99 33.47
CA LYS A 117 7.15 12.30 33.74
C LYS A 117 6.23 11.07 33.67
N TRP A 118 6.63 10.01 32.96
CA TRP A 118 5.86 8.77 32.87
C TRP A 118 5.65 8.06 34.22
N THR A 119 6.60 8.22 35.16
CA THR A 119 6.56 7.56 36.48
C THR A 119 5.68 8.25 37.53
N ILE A 120 5.06 9.40 37.20
CA ILE A 120 4.28 10.21 38.12
C ILE A 120 2.91 9.56 38.44
N LYS A 121 2.53 9.51 39.73
CA LYS A 121 1.25 8.95 40.23
C LYS A 121 0.05 9.91 40.03
N ASP A 122 -1.17 9.35 40.14
CA ASP A 122 -2.40 9.75 39.44
C ASP A 122 -2.96 11.20 39.51
N PRO A 123 -2.65 12.11 40.45
CA PRO A 123 -3.12 13.49 40.30
C PRO A 123 -2.35 14.26 39.20
N GLY A 124 -1.03 14.08 39.11
CA GLY A 124 -0.16 14.80 38.15
C GLY A 124 -0.09 14.16 36.76
N LYS A 125 -0.74 13.00 36.59
CA LYS A 125 -0.62 12.18 35.37
C LYS A 125 -1.30 12.81 34.15
N LYS A 126 -2.44 13.49 34.33
CA LYS A 126 -3.13 14.19 33.23
C LYS A 126 -2.36 15.43 32.76
N GLU A 127 -1.81 16.22 33.66
CA GLU A 127 -0.98 17.37 33.31
C GLU A 127 0.32 16.92 32.64
N ALA A 128 0.98 15.88 33.18
CA ALA A 128 2.15 15.26 32.57
C ALA A 128 1.87 14.73 31.15
N GLN A 129 0.70 14.11 30.93
CA GLN A 129 0.26 13.66 29.60
C GLN A 129 0.16 14.82 28.60
N VAL A 130 -0.52 15.91 29.00
CA VAL A 130 -0.69 17.10 28.16
C VAL A 130 0.67 17.73 27.82
N ASP A 131 1.56 17.83 28.79
CA ASP A 131 2.93 18.34 28.59
C ASP A 131 3.73 17.49 27.60
N ILE A 132 3.76 16.18 27.82
CA ILE A 132 4.44 15.22 26.94
C ILE A 132 3.88 15.33 25.53
N PHE A 133 2.56 15.41 25.39
CA PHE A 133 1.92 15.51 24.08
C PHE A 133 2.25 16.84 23.37
N ASN A 134 2.33 17.95 24.11
CA ASN A 134 2.74 19.24 23.56
C ASN A 134 4.21 19.24 23.10
N GLN A 135 5.09 18.60 23.85
CA GLN A 135 6.49 18.41 23.47
C GLN A 135 6.63 17.51 22.23
N PHE A 136 5.89 16.40 22.21
CA PHE A 136 5.80 15.53 21.04
C PHE A 136 5.35 16.31 19.80
N LYS A 137 4.31 17.16 19.90
CA LYS A 137 3.88 18.04 18.79
C LYS A 137 4.99 18.97 18.31
N LYS A 138 5.81 19.51 19.22
CA LYS A 138 6.96 20.36 18.87
C LYS A 138 7.98 19.58 18.04
N ILE A 139 8.32 18.36 18.46
CA ILE A 139 9.27 17.50 17.72
C ILE A 139 8.71 17.05 16.40
N LYS A 140 7.45 16.59 16.36
CA LYS A 140 6.77 16.21 15.12
C LYS A 140 6.87 17.35 14.10
N ARG A 141 6.59 18.60 14.51
CA ARG A 141 6.76 19.78 13.64
C ARG A 141 8.19 20.02 13.20
N LEU A 142 9.18 19.86 14.10
CA LEU A 142 10.60 20.06 13.76
C LEU A 142 11.10 19.02 12.76
N VAL A 143 10.82 17.74 13.01
CA VAL A 143 11.24 16.62 12.17
C VAL A 143 10.59 16.73 10.79
N LEU A 144 9.28 17.02 10.74
CA LEU A 144 8.50 17.06 9.50
C LEU A 144 8.61 18.40 8.74
N ARG A 145 9.34 19.40 9.26
CA ARG A 145 9.53 20.68 8.58
C ARG A 145 10.35 20.50 7.30
N ASN A 146 9.76 20.87 6.15
CA ASN A 146 10.37 20.73 4.82
C ASN A 146 10.92 19.32 4.56
N TYR A 147 10.25 18.30 5.12
CA TYR A 147 10.78 16.95 5.23
C TYR A 147 11.10 16.32 3.88
N ILE A 148 10.13 16.34 2.96
CA ILE A 148 10.30 15.89 1.58
C ILE A 148 11.43 16.62 0.83
N ASN A 149 11.55 17.95 0.93
CA ASN A 149 12.67 18.68 0.32
C ASN A 149 14.03 18.20 0.87
N ARG A 150 14.11 17.91 2.18
CA ARG A 150 15.32 17.36 2.81
C ARG A 150 15.61 15.94 2.31
N LEU A 151 14.58 15.10 2.17
CA LEU A 151 14.69 13.75 1.61
C LEU A 151 15.20 13.79 0.17
N LEU A 152 14.58 14.58 -0.71
CA LEU A 152 14.97 14.70 -2.11
C LEU A 152 16.39 15.26 -2.26
N SER A 153 16.74 16.28 -1.47
CA SER A 153 18.11 16.82 -1.47
C SER A 153 19.15 15.78 -1.03
N ALA A 154 18.83 14.98 -0.02
CA ALA A 154 19.70 13.91 0.46
C ALA A 154 19.81 12.76 -0.56
N LEU A 155 18.72 12.39 -1.22
CA LEU A 155 18.69 11.39 -2.29
C LEU A 155 19.57 11.83 -3.46
N VAL A 156 19.39 13.06 -3.94
CA VAL A 156 20.23 13.57 -5.03
C VAL A 156 21.70 13.61 -4.62
N GLN A 157 22.03 13.97 -3.37
CA GLN A 157 23.40 13.92 -2.89
C GLN A 157 23.97 12.50 -2.91
N GLN A 158 23.19 11.48 -2.54
CA GLN A 158 23.67 10.09 -2.55
C GLN A 158 23.87 9.56 -3.97
N LEU A 159 22.96 9.88 -4.89
CA LEU A 159 23.00 9.41 -6.28
C LEU A 159 24.06 10.11 -7.15
N ARG A 160 24.51 11.30 -6.76
CA ARG A 160 25.55 12.09 -7.48
C ARG A 160 26.99 11.75 -7.11
N GLN A 161 27.21 10.96 -6.05
CA GLN A 161 28.57 10.62 -5.65
C GLN A 161 29.20 9.63 -6.65
N ASP A 162 30.46 9.84 -7.00
CA ASP A 162 31.22 8.94 -7.89
C ASP A 162 31.93 7.79 -7.14
N ASN A 163 31.62 7.62 -5.85
CA ASN A 163 32.21 6.57 -5.03
C ASN A 163 31.52 5.22 -5.28
N PRO A 164 32.22 4.10 -5.07
CA PRO A 164 31.60 2.77 -5.07
C PRO A 164 30.37 2.69 -4.16
N ILE A 165 29.47 1.76 -4.44
CA ILE A 165 28.32 1.46 -3.57
C ILE A 165 28.84 0.74 -2.33
N ASP A 166 28.70 1.39 -1.18
CA ASP A 166 29.04 0.84 0.14
C ASP A 166 27.77 0.63 0.99
N GLU A 167 27.89 -0.11 2.09
CA GLU A 167 26.77 -0.38 3.01
C GLU A 167 26.09 0.89 3.53
N LYS A 168 26.87 1.96 3.72
CA LYS A 168 26.33 3.25 4.13
C LYS A 168 25.41 3.85 3.06
N PHE A 169 25.82 3.82 1.79
CA PHE A 169 24.96 4.24 0.69
C PHE A 169 23.70 3.39 0.62
N LYS A 170 23.81 2.05 0.72
CA LYS A 170 22.65 1.14 0.69
C LYS A 170 21.64 1.51 1.78
N ASN A 171 22.08 1.63 3.03
CA ASN A 171 21.24 2.02 4.16
C ASN A 171 20.63 3.41 4.00
N ASP A 172 21.41 4.40 3.55
CA ASP A 172 20.92 5.75 3.28
C ASP A 172 19.83 5.73 2.18
N ILE A 173 20.04 4.99 1.08
CA ILE A 173 19.09 4.87 -0.04
C ILE A 173 17.82 4.13 0.38
N HIS A 174 17.94 3.02 1.12
CA HIS A 174 16.80 2.27 1.65
C HIS A 174 15.91 3.18 2.49
N PHE A 175 16.50 3.89 3.45
CA PHE A 175 15.78 4.86 4.27
C PHE A 175 15.09 5.94 3.42
N LEU A 176 15.83 6.57 2.50
CA LEU A 176 15.31 7.68 1.69
C LEU A 176 14.14 7.24 0.79
N ILE A 177 14.25 6.08 0.15
CA ILE A 177 13.20 5.53 -0.71
C ILE A 177 11.95 5.23 0.11
N ASN A 178 12.08 4.50 1.22
CA ASN A 178 10.94 4.19 2.10
C ASN A 178 10.28 5.48 2.61
N ALA A 179 11.07 6.48 3.01
CA ALA A 179 10.54 7.75 3.49
C ALA A 179 9.81 8.55 2.41
N ILE A 180 10.33 8.59 1.18
CA ILE A 180 9.65 9.27 0.05
C ILE A 180 8.35 8.55 -0.30
N ILE A 181 8.34 7.21 -0.34
CA ILE A 181 7.12 6.42 -0.57
C ILE A 181 6.07 6.73 0.49
N VAL A 182 6.46 6.76 1.76
CA VAL A 182 5.53 7.10 2.86
C VAL A 182 5.02 8.53 2.74
N GLU A 183 5.84 9.49 2.33
CA GLU A 183 5.37 10.87 2.07
C GLU A 183 4.35 10.89 0.94
N LEU A 184 4.64 10.26 -0.20
CA LEU A 184 3.70 10.19 -1.33
C LEU A 184 2.39 9.51 -0.90
N TYR A 185 2.46 8.39 -0.20
CA TYR A 185 1.29 7.70 0.33
C TYR A 185 0.44 8.61 1.24
N SER A 186 1.09 9.35 2.15
CA SER A 186 0.40 10.31 3.04
C SER A 186 -0.33 11.44 2.29
N HIS A 187 0.07 11.72 1.05
CA HIS A 187 -0.57 12.70 0.17
C HIS A 187 -1.66 12.10 -0.73
N GLY A 188 -1.93 10.79 -0.60
CA GLY A 188 -3.07 10.09 -1.20
C GLY A 188 -2.74 9.22 -2.42
N PHE A 189 -1.47 8.97 -2.71
CA PHE A 189 -1.06 8.11 -3.82
C PHE A 189 -1.35 6.64 -3.51
N THR A 190 -1.86 5.88 -4.49
CA THR A 190 -2.12 4.43 -4.36
C THR A 190 -0.84 3.61 -4.50
N ILE A 191 -0.87 2.33 -4.12
CA ILE A 191 0.26 1.41 -4.31
C ILE A 191 0.61 1.30 -5.81
N GLU A 192 -0.39 1.32 -6.67
CA GLU A 192 -0.26 1.29 -8.13
C GLU A 192 0.47 2.53 -8.65
N ASP A 193 0.14 3.72 -8.13
CA ASP A 193 0.86 4.95 -8.47
C ASP A 193 2.33 4.86 -8.00
N LEU A 194 2.55 4.42 -6.75
CA LEU A 194 3.87 4.32 -6.14
C LEU A 194 4.81 3.36 -6.89
N LYS A 195 4.27 2.27 -7.46
CA LYS A 195 5.00 1.34 -8.34
C LYS A 195 5.54 2.02 -9.60
N GLU A 196 4.83 2.99 -10.15
CA GLU A 196 5.21 3.66 -11.40
C GLU A 196 6.14 4.86 -11.21
N ILE A 197 6.06 5.55 -10.06
CA ILE A 197 6.72 6.85 -9.85
C ILE A 197 8.23 6.82 -10.13
N ALA A 198 8.96 5.81 -9.66
CA ALA A 198 10.41 5.75 -9.91
C ALA A 198 10.73 5.68 -11.41
N ASN A 199 9.95 4.91 -12.18
CA ASN A 199 10.11 4.81 -13.64
C ASN A 199 9.71 6.12 -14.33
N ILE A 200 8.64 6.79 -13.87
CA ILE A 200 8.23 8.10 -14.39
C ILE A 200 9.36 9.12 -14.23
N ILE A 201 9.98 9.16 -13.05
CA ILE A 201 11.03 10.12 -12.70
C ILE A 201 12.32 9.85 -13.47
N VAL A 202 12.76 8.59 -13.54
CA VAL A 202 14.02 8.20 -14.20
C VAL A 202 13.88 8.20 -15.73
N PHE A 203 12.68 7.91 -16.26
CA PHE A 203 12.40 7.83 -17.71
C PHE A 203 11.32 8.81 -18.16
N PRO A 204 11.54 10.13 -18.01
CA PRO A 204 10.52 11.15 -18.28
C PRO A 204 10.03 11.15 -19.74
N LYS A 205 10.87 10.74 -20.71
CA LYS A 205 10.48 10.66 -22.13
C LYS A 205 9.46 9.57 -22.40
N ALA A 206 9.61 8.40 -21.78
CA ALA A 206 8.65 7.30 -21.90
C ALA A 206 7.32 7.61 -21.19
N HIS A 207 7.38 8.50 -20.19
CA HIS A 207 6.25 8.86 -19.34
C HIS A 207 5.90 10.34 -19.42
N ILE A 208 6.06 10.98 -20.59
CA ILE A 208 5.93 12.43 -20.76
C ILE A 208 4.59 13.00 -20.29
N TYR A 209 3.52 12.22 -20.33
CA TYR A 209 2.19 12.68 -19.87
C TYR A 209 1.98 12.51 -18.37
N LYS A 210 2.71 11.60 -17.72
CA LYS A 210 2.67 11.31 -16.29
C LYS A 210 3.76 12.04 -15.49
N PHE A 211 4.78 12.58 -16.17
CA PHE A 211 5.89 13.26 -15.51
C PHE A 211 5.43 14.55 -14.80
N PRO A 212 5.85 14.77 -13.54
CA PRO A 212 5.36 15.89 -12.72
C PRO A 212 6.15 17.18 -13.01
N PHE A 213 5.83 17.85 -14.11
CA PHE A 213 6.46 19.11 -14.51
C PHE A 213 6.30 20.21 -13.47
N ASP A 214 7.23 21.16 -13.45
CA ASP A 214 7.15 22.31 -12.57
C ASP A 214 6.08 23.32 -12.99
N LYS A 215 5.69 23.32 -14.27
CA LYS A 215 4.59 24.14 -14.80
C LYS A 215 3.39 23.29 -15.20
N THR A 216 2.22 23.90 -15.09
CA THR A 216 0.91 23.39 -15.49
C THR A 216 0.43 24.10 -16.76
N ILE A 217 -0.67 23.63 -17.34
CA ILE A 217 -1.27 24.29 -18.51
C ILE A 217 -1.74 25.73 -18.21
N ARG A 218 -2.02 26.05 -16.93
CA ARG A 218 -2.42 27.40 -16.50
C ARG A 218 -1.29 28.41 -16.68
N ASP A 219 -0.03 27.97 -16.52
CA ASP A 219 1.15 28.81 -16.73
C ASP A 219 1.35 29.21 -18.21
N PHE A 220 0.55 28.62 -19.12
CA PHE A 220 0.55 28.90 -20.55
C PHE A 220 -0.78 29.52 -21.02
N ASN A 221 -1.55 30.16 -20.13
CA ASN A 221 -2.86 30.75 -20.44
C ASN A 221 -3.82 29.75 -21.12
N GLU A 222 -3.82 28.50 -20.65
CA GLU A 222 -4.60 27.39 -21.22
C GLU A 222 -4.23 26.98 -22.67
N ASN A 223 -3.09 27.46 -23.19
CA ASN A 223 -2.59 27.08 -24.51
C ASN A 223 -1.95 25.68 -24.49
N VAL A 224 -2.69 24.69 -25.01
CA VAL A 224 -2.29 23.27 -25.07
C VAL A 224 -1.02 23.05 -25.89
N GLU A 225 -0.85 23.75 -27.02
CA GLU A 225 0.30 23.54 -27.92
C GLU A 225 1.59 24.07 -27.32
N LEU A 226 1.56 25.26 -26.69
CA LEU A 226 2.71 25.79 -25.96
C LEU A 226 3.09 24.89 -24.79
N PHE A 227 2.10 24.32 -24.09
CA PHE A 227 2.36 23.38 -23.01
C PHE A 227 2.99 22.07 -23.50
N LYS A 228 2.53 21.53 -24.65
CA LYS A 228 3.15 20.34 -25.28
C LYS A 228 4.60 20.59 -25.68
N ILE A 229 4.89 21.75 -26.28
CA ILE A 229 6.25 22.17 -26.64
C ILE A 229 7.12 22.20 -25.38
N TYR A 230 6.66 22.87 -24.32
CA TYR A 230 7.38 22.91 -23.05
C TYR A 230 7.64 21.52 -22.45
N LYS A 231 6.66 20.59 -22.47
CA LYS A 231 6.86 19.21 -22.01
C LYS A 231 7.97 18.51 -22.80
N THR A 232 7.94 18.64 -24.12
CA THR A 232 8.93 17.99 -25.00
C THR A 232 10.31 18.60 -24.85
N GLU A 233 10.42 19.92 -24.76
CA GLU A 233 11.70 20.59 -24.54
C GLU A 233 12.29 20.22 -23.18
N THR A 234 11.48 20.32 -22.13
CA THR A 234 11.91 20.03 -20.75
C THR A 234 12.36 18.58 -20.61
N THR A 235 11.59 17.60 -21.10
CA THR A 235 12.00 16.19 -21.05
C THR A 235 13.27 15.88 -21.86
N ASN A 236 13.62 16.72 -22.84
CA ASN A 236 14.85 16.59 -23.61
C ASN A 236 16.08 17.20 -22.92
N THR A 237 15.90 18.16 -22.01
CA THR A 237 16.99 18.90 -21.38
C THR A 237 17.15 18.63 -19.88
N ILE A 238 16.12 18.10 -19.21
CA ILE A 238 16.10 17.94 -17.76
C ILE A 238 17.14 16.93 -17.27
N ASN A 239 17.96 17.34 -16.31
CA ASN A 239 18.98 16.48 -15.70
C ASN A 239 18.40 15.65 -14.54
N LEU A 240 19.13 14.62 -14.08
CA LEU A 240 18.66 13.73 -13.02
C LEU A 240 18.31 14.44 -11.70
N HIS A 241 19.03 15.49 -11.32
CA HIS A 241 18.73 16.24 -10.10
C HIS A 241 17.39 16.96 -10.22
N GLU A 242 17.15 17.60 -11.36
CA GLU A 242 15.88 18.24 -11.67
C GLU A 242 14.76 17.18 -11.74
N GLN A 243 15.02 16.03 -12.36
CA GLN A 243 14.07 14.91 -12.41
C GLN A 243 13.65 14.46 -11.01
N ILE A 244 14.61 14.18 -10.11
CA ILE A 244 14.30 13.77 -8.73
C ILE A 244 13.61 14.89 -7.95
N ALA A 245 14.03 16.14 -8.15
CA ALA A 245 13.40 17.29 -7.51
C ALA A 245 11.92 17.44 -7.93
N CYS A 246 11.55 17.00 -9.14
CA CYS A 246 10.16 17.00 -9.59
C CYS A 246 9.24 16.06 -8.78
N ILE A 247 9.76 15.13 -7.96
CA ILE A 247 8.94 14.38 -6.99
C ILE A 247 8.20 15.35 -6.04
N GLN A 248 8.81 16.49 -5.70
CA GLN A 248 8.19 17.55 -4.90
C GLN A 248 6.88 18.04 -5.54
N ASN A 249 6.79 18.04 -6.87
CA ASN A 249 5.60 18.54 -7.55
C ASN A 249 4.39 17.63 -7.32
N PHE A 250 4.58 16.31 -7.12
CA PHE A 250 3.48 15.39 -6.80
C PHE A 250 2.74 15.75 -5.50
N ILE A 251 3.43 16.39 -4.56
CA ILE A 251 2.87 16.77 -3.25
C ILE A 251 2.58 18.28 -3.15
N ASP A 252 2.85 19.05 -4.20
CA ASP A 252 2.54 20.47 -4.26
C ASP A 252 1.03 20.65 -4.52
N ASP A 253 0.30 21.08 -3.48
CA ASP A 253 -1.14 21.31 -3.55
C ASP A 253 -1.54 22.40 -4.57
N ASN A 254 -0.62 23.27 -5.02
CA ASN A 254 -0.93 24.21 -6.09
C ASN A 254 -0.90 23.55 -7.47
N LYS A 255 -0.07 22.53 -7.65
CA LYS A 255 0.13 21.83 -8.93
C LYS A 255 -0.79 20.63 -9.08
N TYR A 256 -0.99 19.89 -7.99
CA TYR A 256 -1.86 18.73 -7.92
C TYR A 256 -2.87 18.90 -6.78
N PRO A 257 -3.78 19.88 -6.81
CA PRO A 257 -4.63 20.21 -5.67
C PRO A 257 -5.41 19.01 -5.15
N LYS A 258 -5.44 18.88 -3.82
CA LYS A 258 -6.35 17.98 -3.13
C LYS A 258 -7.77 18.52 -3.28
N LEU A 259 -8.54 17.88 -4.15
CA LEU A 259 -9.93 18.20 -4.39
C LEU A 259 -10.81 17.48 -3.35
N ILE A 260 -11.92 18.12 -3.01
CA ILE A 260 -12.95 17.55 -2.15
C ILE A 260 -14.12 17.17 -3.03
N GLY A 261 -14.62 15.96 -2.83
CA GLY A 261 -15.76 15.44 -3.56
C GLY A 261 -16.59 14.47 -2.75
N TYR A 262 -17.49 13.79 -3.44
CA TYR A 262 -18.35 12.76 -2.88
C TYR A 262 -18.37 11.56 -3.80
N CYS A 263 -18.08 10.37 -3.26
CA CYS A 263 -18.38 9.12 -3.94
C CYS A 263 -19.83 8.74 -3.61
N VAL A 264 -20.60 8.40 -4.64
CA VAL A 264 -21.99 7.91 -4.51
C VAL A 264 -22.06 6.48 -5.00
N PHE A 265 -22.63 5.61 -4.18
CA PHE A 265 -22.86 4.19 -4.46
C PHE A 265 -24.35 3.88 -4.42
N ASN A 266 -24.80 3.05 -5.36
CA ASN A 266 -26.13 2.45 -5.31
C ASN A 266 -26.11 1.24 -4.35
N ILE A 267 -27.11 1.17 -3.44
CA ILE A 267 -27.31 0.01 -2.57
C ILE A 267 -28.49 -0.82 -3.11
N SER A 268 -28.20 -2.00 -3.68
CA SER A 268 -29.24 -2.92 -4.14
C SER A 268 -29.94 -3.60 -2.96
N ASP A 269 -31.17 -4.05 -3.20
CA ASP A 269 -31.92 -4.92 -2.27
C ASP A 269 -32.07 -4.34 -0.85
N PHE A 270 -32.03 -3.00 -0.75
CA PHE A 270 -32.21 -2.26 0.48
C PHE A 270 -33.29 -1.19 0.33
N ASP A 271 -34.47 -1.50 0.87
CA ASP A 271 -35.58 -0.56 0.90
C ASP A 271 -35.38 0.53 1.96
N PHE A 272 -35.11 1.77 1.54
CA PHE A 272 -34.87 2.94 2.41
C PHE A 272 -35.96 3.99 2.18
N GLN A 273 -37.05 3.89 2.94
CA GLN A 273 -38.24 4.74 2.80
C GLN A 273 -38.21 6.02 3.65
N LEU A 274 -37.08 6.33 4.28
CA LEU A 274 -36.99 7.52 5.13
C LEU A 274 -36.94 8.80 4.30
N GLU A 275 -37.76 9.78 4.69
CA GLU A 275 -37.79 11.12 4.06
C GLU A 275 -36.49 11.89 4.28
N LYS A 276 -35.80 11.63 5.40
CA LYS A 276 -34.55 12.32 5.77
C LYS A 276 -33.35 11.38 5.63
N PRO A 277 -32.18 11.88 5.17
CA PRO A 277 -30.96 11.08 5.12
C PRO A 277 -30.51 10.68 6.52
N ILE A 278 -29.88 9.51 6.63
CA ILE A 278 -29.19 9.07 7.85
C ILE A 278 -27.70 9.07 7.60
N THR A 279 -26.93 9.65 8.52
CA THR A 279 -25.47 9.60 8.48
C THR A 279 -24.94 8.63 9.52
N ILE A 280 -24.22 7.59 9.08
CA ILE A 280 -23.52 6.63 9.94
C ILE A 280 -22.04 6.70 9.59
N TRP A 281 -21.19 7.04 10.57
CA TRP A 281 -19.73 7.13 10.40
C TRP A 281 -19.27 8.01 9.23
N GLY A 282 -20.02 9.07 8.93
CA GLY A 282 -19.73 9.98 7.82
C GLY A 282 -20.18 9.48 6.44
N VAL A 283 -20.86 8.33 6.37
CA VAL A 283 -21.58 7.84 5.19
C VAL A 283 -23.04 8.27 5.32
N THR A 284 -23.53 9.00 4.34
CA THR A 284 -24.91 9.47 4.27
C THR A 284 -25.72 8.52 3.40
N PHE A 285 -26.65 7.79 4.00
CA PHE A 285 -27.66 7.00 3.30
C PHE A 285 -28.88 7.87 3.03
N TYR A 286 -29.36 7.86 1.79
CA TYR A 286 -30.52 8.65 1.38
C TYR A 286 -31.30 7.92 0.30
N ASN A 287 -32.59 8.23 0.21
CA ASN A 287 -33.42 7.78 -0.90
C ASN A 287 -33.26 8.76 -2.08
N PRO A 288 -32.67 8.34 -3.21
CA PRO A 288 -32.46 9.23 -4.36
C PRO A 288 -33.79 9.69 -5.00
N GLN A 289 -34.90 8.97 -4.77
CA GLN A 289 -36.24 9.38 -5.23
C GLN A 289 -36.83 10.54 -4.42
N ASN A 290 -36.40 10.69 -3.16
CA ASN A 290 -36.88 11.76 -2.27
C ASN A 290 -35.92 12.96 -2.25
N ILE A 291 -34.61 12.71 -2.29
CA ILE A 291 -33.58 13.73 -2.17
C ILE A 291 -32.54 13.54 -3.27
N ARG A 292 -32.56 14.44 -4.25
CA ARG A 292 -31.55 14.48 -5.32
C ARG A 292 -30.28 15.17 -4.82
N LYS A 293 -29.14 14.51 -4.94
CA LYS A 293 -27.84 15.06 -4.54
C LYS A 293 -26.97 15.44 -5.74
N VAL A 294 -27.03 14.75 -6.88
CA VAL A 294 -26.21 15.08 -8.05
C VAL A 294 -26.81 16.23 -8.85
N LYS A 295 -25.99 17.25 -9.12
CA LYS A 295 -26.28 18.33 -10.06
C LYS A 295 -25.68 18.00 -11.43
N LEU A 296 -26.49 18.17 -12.46
CA LEU A 296 -26.11 17.99 -13.85
C LEU A 296 -25.93 19.36 -14.49
N ASN A 297 -24.84 20.06 -14.19
CA ASN A 297 -24.52 21.29 -14.91
C ASN A 297 -23.42 21.04 -15.94
N LYS A 298 -23.73 21.40 -17.21
CA LYS A 298 -22.79 21.68 -18.32
C LYS A 298 -21.98 20.55 -18.99
N ILE A 299 -22.22 19.25 -18.74
CA ILE A 299 -21.51 18.14 -19.44
C ILE A 299 -22.44 17.36 -20.39
N PHE A 300 -23.50 17.96 -20.90
CA PHE A 300 -24.42 17.27 -21.83
C PHE A 300 -23.97 17.29 -23.30
N ASN A 301 -22.97 18.10 -23.66
CA ASN A 301 -22.53 18.20 -25.05
C ASN A 301 -21.41 17.20 -25.43
N PHE A 302 -20.90 16.39 -24.48
CA PHE A 302 -19.68 15.58 -24.68
C PHE A 302 -19.72 14.14 -24.16
N ILE A 303 -20.84 13.68 -23.58
CA ILE A 303 -20.95 12.30 -23.06
C ILE A 303 -21.61 11.42 -24.13
N GLU A 304 -20.93 10.35 -24.54
CA GLU A 304 -21.47 9.27 -25.40
C GLU A 304 -22.77 8.69 -24.80
N GLU A 305 -23.76 8.37 -25.64
CA GLU A 305 -25.09 7.88 -25.20
C GLU A 305 -25.03 6.69 -24.23
N ASP A 306 -24.05 5.79 -24.37
CA ASP A 306 -23.86 4.63 -23.47
C ASP A 306 -23.55 5.01 -22.02
N ARG A 307 -22.85 6.13 -21.80
CA ARG A 307 -22.53 6.60 -20.44
C ARG A 307 -23.70 7.32 -19.78
N ARG A 308 -24.69 7.76 -20.58
CA ARG A 308 -25.93 8.33 -20.08
C ARG A 308 -26.75 7.25 -19.39
N SER A 309 -26.98 6.09 -20.01
CA SER A 309 -27.73 4.96 -19.42
C SER A 309 -27.15 4.45 -18.10
N ASP A 310 -25.81 4.39 -17.98
CA ASP A 310 -25.16 3.98 -16.72
C ASP A 310 -25.35 5.00 -15.60
N PHE A 311 -25.40 6.29 -15.95
CA PHE A 311 -25.72 7.38 -15.03
C PHE A 311 -27.20 7.38 -14.63
N GLU A 312 -28.10 7.08 -15.58
CA GLU A 312 -29.53 6.91 -15.31
C GLU A 312 -29.74 5.77 -14.28
N CYS A 313 -28.94 4.70 -14.33
CA CYS A 313 -29.03 3.60 -13.37
C CYS A 313 -28.63 3.95 -11.91
N ILE A 314 -27.93 5.06 -11.67
CA ILE A 314 -27.43 5.43 -10.32
C ILE A 314 -28.33 6.47 -9.64
N GLU A 315 -28.89 7.41 -10.41
CA GLU A 315 -29.77 8.46 -9.86
C GLU A 315 -31.08 8.73 -10.64
N ILE A 316 -31.43 8.03 -11.74
CA ILE A 316 -32.70 8.29 -12.48
C ILE A 316 -33.82 7.35 -12.06
N ASN A 317 -35.10 7.75 -12.05
CA ASN A 317 -35.83 8.99 -11.67
C ASN A 317 -37.26 8.90 -12.25
N PHE A 318 -38.20 9.53 -11.55
CA PHE A 318 -39.49 10.05 -12.04
C PHE A 318 -39.54 10.32 -13.56
N ASN A 319 -40.08 9.38 -14.31
CA ASN A 319 -40.88 9.69 -15.50
C ASN A 319 -42.15 8.86 -15.38
N HIS A 320 -43.24 9.50 -14.96
CA HIS A 320 -44.61 8.96 -15.04
C HIS A 320 -45.10 8.75 -16.49
N LEU A 321 -44.19 8.76 -17.49
CA LEU A 321 -44.53 8.82 -18.91
C LEU A 321 -43.73 7.84 -19.81
N ILE A 322 -43.08 6.82 -19.26
CA ILE A 322 -42.51 5.74 -20.07
C ILE A 322 -43.09 4.41 -19.58
N ASP A 323 -43.75 3.70 -20.50
CA ASP A 323 -44.61 2.54 -20.28
C ASP A 323 -44.11 1.54 -19.24
N LEU A 324 -44.96 1.33 -18.23
CA LEU A 324 -44.73 0.58 -16.99
C LEU A 324 -44.73 -0.95 -17.14
N GLU A 325 -44.56 -1.51 -18.34
CA GLU A 325 -44.66 -2.96 -18.53
C GLU A 325 -43.32 -3.70 -18.72
N GLN A 326 -42.19 -3.01 -18.97
CA GLN A 326 -40.93 -3.72 -19.29
C GLN A 326 -39.73 -3.51 -18.34
N ASN A 327 -39.75 -2.55 -17.40
CA ASN A 327 -38.60 -2.28 -16.52
C ASN A 327 -38.95 -2.17 -15.03
N LYS A 328 -39.59 -3.20 -14.46
CA LYS A 328 -39.88 -3.26 -13.00
C LYS A 328 -38.64 -3.42 -12.09
N ASN A 329 -37.43 -3.52 -12.64
CA ASN A 329 -36.24 -3.94 -11.90
C ASN A 329 -35.17 -2.86 -11.62
N ILE A 330 -35.42 -1.56 -11.85
CA ILE A 330 -34.31 -0.56 -11.80
C ILE A 330 -34.68 0.75 -11.09
N ASN A 331 -35.29 0.68 -9.90
CA ASN A 331 -35.38 1.86 -9.03
C ASN A 331 -34.63 1.60 -7.72
N SER A 332 -33.45 2.21 -7.56
CA SER A 332 -32.79 2.21 -6.24
C SER A 332 -33.57 3.08 -5.27
N THR A 333 -33.93 2.50 -4.13
CA THR A 333 -34.52 3.22 -2.99
C THR A 333 -33.45 3.68 -2.00
N CYS A 334 -32.18 3.34 -2.19
CA CYS A 334 -31.10 3.64 -1.25
C CYS A 334 -29.77 3.89 -1.96
N ASN A 335 -29.24 5.11 -1.80
CA ASN A 335 -27.88 5.45 -2.18
C ASN A 335 -27.05 5.76 -0.94
N ALA A 336 -25.76 5.42 -0.99
CA ALA A 336 -24.78 5.80 0.01
C ALA A 336 -23.82 6.84 -0.57
N MET A 337 -23.68 7.96 0.12
CA MET A 337 -22.78 9.04 -0.26
C MET A 337 -21.75 9.29 0.84
N ILE A 338 -20.49 9.42 0.45
CA ILE A 338 -19.39 9.62 1.38
C ILE A 338 -18.44 10.69 0.83
N LYS A 339 -18.05 11.60 1.71
CA LYS A 339 -17.08 12.65 1.38
C LYS A 339 -15.69 12.04 1.19
N VAL A 340 -15.06 12.36 0.06
CA VAL A 340 -13.72 11.89 -0.29
C VAL A 340 -12.81 13.05 -0.63
N ASN A 341 -11.51 12.85 -0.43
CA ASN A 341 -10.49 13.73 -0.97
C ASN A 341 -9.79 13.01 -2.12
N TYR A 342 -9.53 13.71 -3.22
CA TYR A 342 -8.94 13.12 -4.42
C TYR A 342 -7.99 14.08 -5.13
N ARG A 343 -7.08 13.56 -5.95
CA ARG A 343 -6.20 14.36 -6.82
C ARG A 343 -6.35 13.87 -8.26
N MET A 344 -6.17 14.75 -9.25
CA MET A 344 -6.14 14.33 -10.66
C MET A 344 -4.70 13.97 -11.03
N PHE A 345 -4.40 12.69 -11.21
CA PHE A 345 -3.06 12.24 -11.64
C PHE A 345 -2.90 12.35 -13.17
N ASN A 346 -4.01 12.21 -13.90
CA ASN A 346 -4.18 12.62 -15.29
C ASN A 346 -5.41 13.53 -15.42
N ASN A 347 -5.54 14.28 -16.52
CA ASN A 347 -6.72 15.13 -16.81
C ASN A 347 -8.07 14.40 -16.64
N ASP A 348 -8.07 13.06 -16.71
CA ASP A 348 -9.26 12.23 -16.68
C ASP A 348 -9.17 11.03 -15.74
N ASN A 349 -8.32 11.02 -14.69
CA ASN A 349 -8.33 9.92 -13.69
C ASN A 349 -8.06 10.44 -12.26
N PRO A 350 -9.09 10.48 -11.40
CA PRO A 350 -8.95 10.84 -10.00
C PRO A 350 -8.28 9.70 -9.22
N VAL A 351 -7.25 10.04 -8.47
CA VAL A 351 -6.64 9.17 -7.46
C VAL A 351 -7.50 9.25 -6.21
N ILE A 352 -8.24 8.17 -5.97
CA ILE A 352 -9.08 7.97 -4.80
C ILE A 352 -8.80 6.56 -4.29
N SER A 353 -8.67 6.40 -2.98
CA SER A 353 -8.76 5.09 -2.35
C SER A 353 -10.23 4.63 -2.32
N ILE A 354 -10.79 4.37 -3.51
CA ILE A 354 -12.15 3.84 -3.70
C ILE A 354 -12.44 2.64 -2.83
N PRO A 355 -11.48 1.76 -2.56
CA PRO A 355 -11.78 0.64 -1.70
C PRO A 355 -11.89 0.95 -0.20
N HIS A 356 -11.09 1.90 0.32
CA HIS A 356 -11.30 2.42 1.67
C HIS A 356 -12.70 3.02 1.81
N VAL A 357 -13.13 3.72 0.76
CA VAL A 357 -14.45 4.33 0.65
C VAL A 357 -15.56 3.26 0.66
N ILE A 358 -15.42 2.17 -0.11
CA ILE A 358 -16.37 1.04 -0.11
C ILE A 358 -16.45 0.36 1.26
N ASN A 359 -15.32 0.04 1.90
CA ASN A 359 -15.29 -0.61 3.22
C ASN A 359 -16.04 0.24 4.27
N LYS A 360 -15.81 1.56 4.25
CA LYS A 360 -16.51 2.47 5.14
C LYS A 360 -18.02 2.51 4.88
N VAL A 361 -18.44 2.45 3.62
CA VAL A 361 -19.86 2.33 3.24
C VAL A 361 -20.43 0.98 3.68
N ASP A 362 -19.70 -0.12 3.55
CA ASP A 362 -20.18 -1.45 3.94
C ASP A 362 -20.36 -1.55 5.46
N LYS A 363 -19.35 -1.14 6.22
CA LYS A 363 -19.42 -1.05 7.68
C LYS A 363 -20.63 -0.23 8.12
N ALA A 364 -20.85 0.94 7.52
CA ALA A 364 -22.00 1.78 7.82
C ALA A 364 -23.33 1.12 7.41
N LEU A 365 -23.36 0.37 6.29
CA LEU A 365 -24.52 -0.37 5.81
C LEU A 365 -24.86 -1.54 6.75
N GLN A 366 -23.88 -2.24 7.31
CA GLN A 366 -24.12 -3.30 8.30
C GLN A 366 -24.81 -2.75 9.56
N VAL A 367 -24.41 -1.56 10.03
CA VAL A 367 -25.10 -0.87 11.12
C VAL A 367 -26.53 -0.51 10.72
N LEU A 368 -26.72 0.02 9.51
CA LEU A 368 -28.07 0.37 9.01
C LEU A 368 -28.98 -0.88 8.89
N LYS A 369 -28.45 -2.00 8.42
CA LYS A 369 -29.15 -3.30 8.37
C LYS A 369 -29.54 -3.77 9.77
N LYS A 370 -28.63 -3.68 10.72
CA LYS A 370 -28.89 -4.04 12.12
C LYS A 370 -30.01 -3.18 12.70
N LEU A 371 -29.93 -1.85 12.55
CA LEU A 371 -30.99 -0.93 12.98
C LEU A 371 -32.33 -1.28 12.32
N LYS A 372 -32.35 -1.57 11.02
CA LYS A 372 -33.59 -1.98 10.33
C LYS A 372 -34.16 -3.27 10.93
N ARG A 373 -33.34 -4.28 11.24
CA ARG A 373 -33.79 -5.53 11.88
C ARG A 373 -34.33 -5.29 13.29
N ASP A 374 -33.65 -4.45 14.08
CA ASP A 374 -33.99 -4.22 15.48
C ASP A 374 -35.31 -3.43 15.63
N PHE A 375 -35.71 -2.64 14.62
CA PHE A 375 -36.86 -1.73 14.70
C PHE A 375 -38.00 -2.02 13.71
N VAL A 376 -37.83 -2.92 12.73
CA VAL A 376 -38.89 -3.33 11.80
C VAL A 376 -39.41 -4.71 12.21
N ASN A 377 -40.62 -4.74 12.77
CA ASN A 377 -41.28 -5.89 13.40
C ASN A 377 -41.71 -7.04 12.45
N ARG A 378 -40.85 -7.48 11.53
CA ARG A 378 -41.08 -8.68 10.70
C ARG A 378 -39.78 -9.41 10.42
N ASP A 379 -39.84 -10.75 10.32
CA ASP A 379 -38.80 -11.66 9.83
C ASP A 379 -38.44 -11.39 8.35
N VAL A 380 -37.97 -10.18 8.05
CA VAL A 380 -37.54 -9.78 6.71
C VAL A 380 -36.03 -9.90 6.68
N PHE A 381 -35.54 -10.84 5.87
CA PHE A 381 -34.13 -10.88 5.52
C PHE A 381 -33.72 -9.55 4.88
N VAL A 382 -32.88 -8.79 5.58
CA VAL A 382 -32.36 -7.51 5.07
C VAL A 382 -31.14 -7.77 4.21
N PHE A 383 -31.28 -7.65 2.88
CA PHE A 383 -30.26 -7.99 1.89
C PHE A 383 -29.57 -6.78 1.23
N GLY A 384 -29.26 -5.69 1.92
CA GLY A 384 -28.56 -4.58 1.25
C GLY A 384 -27.17 -4.94 0.69
N ARG A 385 -26.86 -4.59 -0.56
CA ARG A 385 -25.51 -4.79 -1.14
C ARG A 385 -25.02 -3.53 -1.84
N ILE A 386 -23.73 -3.23 -1.72
CA ILE A 386 -23.11 -2.11 -2.44
C ILE A 386 -22.82 -2.55 -3.87
N LEU A 387 -23.32 -1.81 -4.86
CA LEU A 387 -22.95 -2.00 -6.25
C LEU A 387 -21.65 -1.23 -6.55
N ALA A 388 -20.51 -1.81 -6.17
CA ALA A 388 -19.19 -1.17 -6.29
C ALA A 388 -18.81 -0.80 -7.74
N SER A 389 -19.32 -1.54 -8.74
CA SER A 389 -19.12 -1.26 -10.16
C SER A 389 -19.87 0.00 -10.66
N LYS A 390 -20.78 0.56 -9.85
CA LYS A 390 -21.61 1.73 -10.15
C LYS A 390 -21.33 2.86 -9.16
N CYS A 391 -20.09 3.33 -9.13
CA CYS A 391 -19.63 4.44 -8.29
C CYS A 391 -19.47 5.73 -9.13
N ILE A 392 -20.07 6.82 -8.66
CA ILE A 392 -19.89 8.16 -9.24
C ILE A 392 -19.03 9.02 -8.32
N LEU A 393 -18.07 9.74 -8.89
CA LEU A 393 -17.39 10.83 -8.20
C LEU A 393 -18.02 12.18 -8.55
N LEU A 394 -18.43 12.90 -7.51
CA LEU A 394 -18.91 14.28 -7.56
C LEU A 394 -17.87 15.22 -6.95
N ASP A 395 -17.86 16.47 -7.36
CA ASP A 395 -17.12 17.51 -6.64
C ASP A 395 -17.90 18.08 -5.45
N LYS A 396 -17.31 19.08 -4.79
CA LYS A 396 -17.88 19.75 -3.62
C LYS A 396 -19.23 20.44 -3.88
N GLU A 397 -19.54 20.80 -5.14
CA GLU A 397 -20.81 21.44 -5.53
C GLU A 397 -21.85 20.41 -5.96
N PHE A 398 -21.49 19.12 -5.89
CA PHE A 398 -22.20 17.96 -6.40
C PHE A 398 -22.28 17.86 -7.93
N ASP A 399 -21.36 18.55 -8.63
CA ASP A 399 -21.23 18.41 -10.07
C ASP A 399 -20.45 17.13 -10.41
N TYR A 400 -20.88 16.45 -11.47
CA TYR A 400 -20.26 15.22 -11.94
C TYR A 400 -18.81 15.46 -12.41
N ARG A 401 -17.89 14.58 -12.00
CA ARG A 401 -16.49 14.65 -12.42
C ARG A 401 -16.07 13.45 -13.26
N GLN A 402 -16.41 12.22 -12.85
CA GLN A 402 -16.00 11.02 -13.58
C GLN A 402 -16.74 9.75 -13.11
N PHE A 403 -16.83 8.76 -14.01
CA PHE A 403 -17.25 7.38 -13.72
C PHE A 403 -16.04 6.54 -13.31
N ILE A 404 -16.14 5.82 -12.20
CA ILE A 404 -15.08 4.94 -11.73
C ILE A 404 -15.52 3.51 -12.01
N THR A 405 -15.07 2.99 -13.16
CA THR A 405 -15.33 1.59 -13.53
C THR A 405 -14.39 0.69 -12.73
N ILE A 406 -14.92 -0.01 -11.73
CA ILE A 406 -14.20 -1.09 -11.07
C ILE A 406 -14.51 -2.37 -11.84
N LYS A 407 -13.50 -2.98 -12.47
CA LYS A 407 -13.63 -4.36 -12.98
C LYS A 407 -13.72 -5.30 -11.78
N ASN A 408 -14.93 -5.68 -11.41
CA ASN A 408 -15.21 -6.85 -10.58
C ASN A 408 -16.14 -7.76 -11.37
N ASP A 409 -15.77 -9.04 -11.45
CA ASP A 409 -16.65 -10.07 -11.98
C ASP A 409 -17.91 -10.17 -11.10
N TYR A 410 -19.05 -10.33 -11.77
CA TYR A 410 -20.35 -10.53 -11.15
C TYR A 410 -20.38 -11.86 -10.38
N TYR A 411 -20.81 -11.84 -9.12
CA TYR A 411 -21.37 -13.02 -8.48
C TYR A 411 -22.78 -12.71 -7.95
N SER A 412 -23.78 -13.10 -8.72
CA SER A 412 -25.13 -13.31 -8.20
C SER A 412 -25.19 -14.70 -7.56
N PHE A 413 -25.21 -14.78 -6.24
CA PHE A 413 -25.56 -16.01 -5.54
C PHE A 413 -27.09 -16.12 -5.43
N SER A 414 -27.67 -17.15 -6.05
CA SER A 414 -29.02 -17.64 -5.77
C SER A 414 -28.95 -19.14 -5.47
N PHE A 415 -29.55 -19.57 -4.37
CA PHE A 415 -29.80 -20.99 -4.10
C PHE A 415 -31.18 -21.37 -4.64
N ASP A 416 -31.33 -22.56 -5.20
CA ASP A 416 -32.65 -23.19 -5.32
C ASP A 416 -33.01 -23.97 -4.04
N GLU A 417 -34.31 -24.24 -3.83
CA GLU A 417 -34.81 -24.92 -2.65
C GLU A 417 -34.29 -26.35 -2.47
N SER A 418 -33.88 -27.04 -3.55
CA SER A 418 -33.31 -28.37 -3.49
C SER A 418 -31.85 -28.37 -2.99
N GLN A 419 -31.11 -27.31 -3.32
CA GLN A 419 -29.76 -27.06 -2.82
C GLN A 419 -29.78 -26.55 -1.38
N LYS A 420 -30.85 -25.87 -0.93
CA LYS A 420 -31.02 -25.48 0.47
C LYS A 420 -31.13 -26.69 1.39
N THR A 421 -31.83 -27.75 0.97
CA THR A 421 -31.95 -28.98 1.79
C THR A 421 -30.66 -29.80 1.82
N VAL A 422 -29.91 -29.83 0.71
CA VAL A 422 -28.58 -30.49 0.65
C VAL A 422 -27.53 -29.67 1.42
N PHE A 423 -27.55 -28.35 1.32
CA PHE A 423 -26.67 -27.44 2.04
C PHE A 423 -26.99 -27.39 3.54
N GLU A 424 -28.26 -27.42 3.94
CA GLU A 424 -28.68 -27.53 5.36
C GLU A 424 -28.40 -28.94 5.90
N ALA A 425 -28.56 -30.00 5.11
CA ALA A 425 -28.17 -31.36 5.48
C ALA A 425 -26.64 -31.50 5.59
N GLU A 426 -25.86 -30.88 4.69
CA GLU A 426 -24.40 -30.79 4.78
C GLU A 426 -23.98 -29.95 5.99
N LEU A 427 -24.64 -28.82 6.27
CA LEU A 427 -24.37 -28.01 7.48
C LEU A 427 -24.73 -28.75 8.77
N ILE A 428 -25.81 -29.54 8.80
CA ILE A 428 -26.19 -30.37 9.96
C ILE A 428 -25.22 -31.56 10.12
N PHE A 429 -24.71 -32.11 9.01
CA PHE A 429 -23.69 -33.17 9.00
C PHE A 429 -22.30 -32.66 9.41
N ILE A 430 -21.90 -31.48 8.91
CA ILE A 430 -20.67 -30.75 9.26
C ILE A 430 -20.72 -30.28 10.72
N ASN A 431 -21.87 -29.81 11.21
CA ASN A 431 -22.06 -29.42 12.62
C ASN A 431 -22.14 -30.61 13.59
N LYS A 432 -22.33 -31.85 13.10
CA LYS A 432 -22.29 -33.08 13.91
C LYS A 432 -20.90 -33.71 14.00
N LEU A 433 -19.91 -33.18 13.30
CA LEU A 433 -18.53 -33.70 13.29
C LEU A 433 -17.54 -32.64 13.78
N TYR A 434 -17.12 -32.76 15.03
CA TYR A 434 -15.91 -32.10 15.55
C TYR A 434 -14.75 -33.13 15.61
N PRO A 435 -13.44 -32.75 15.62
CA PRO A 435 -12.82 -31.41 15.56
C PRO A 435 -11.67 -31.23 14.51
N LYS A 436 -11.13 -29.98 14.45
CA LYS A 436 -9.83 -29.51 13.89
C LYS A 436 -9.72 -29.15 12.39
N ARG A 437 -10.30 -29.90 11.44
CA ARG A 437 -10.11 -29.61 9.99
C ARG A 437 -10.90 -28.40 9.47
N GLN A 438 -12.11 -28.13 9.97
CA GLN A 438 -12.92 -26.99 9.51
C GLN A 438 -12.29 -25.62 9.83
N LYS A 439 -11.69 -25.47 11.01
CA LYS A 439 -10.97 -24.24 11.39
C LYS A 439 -9.81 -23.91 10.44
N LEU A 440 -9.13 -24.94 9.92
CA LEU A 440 -8.09 -24.76 8.92
C LEU A 440 -8.69 -24.33 7.58
N ILE A 441 -9.78 -24.96 7.14
CA ILE A 441 -10.48 -24.61 5.90
C ILE A 441 -10.97 -23.16 5.95
N ASP A 442 -11.60 -22.72 7.04
CA ASP A 442 -12.09 -21.35 7.20
C ASP A 442 -10.93 -20.34 7.20
N LEU A 443 -9.81 -20.70 7.83
CA LEU A 443 -8.60 -19.89 7.85
C LEU A 443 -7.89 -19.86 6.49
N TYR A 444 -7.92 -20.95 5.72
CA TYR A 444 -7.46 -21.00 4.33
C TYR A 444 -8.35 -20.15 3.42
N ALA A 445 -9.67 -20.22 3.58
CA ALA A 445 -10.62 -19.41 2.84
C ALA A 445 -10.42 -17.92 3.12
N TYR A 446 -10.25 -17.53 4.39
CA TYR A 446 -9.95 -16.16 4.77
C TYR A 446 -8.60 -15.71 4.21
N LEU A 447 -7.56 -16.55 4.25
CA LEU A 447 -6.26 -16.24 3.65
C LEU A 447 -6.37 -15.99 2.15
N CYS A 448 -7.03 -16.90 1.42
CA CYS A 448 -7.23 -16.76 -0.01
C CYS A 448 -8.00 -15.46 -0.31
N GLN A 449 -9.07 -15.20 0.44
CA GLN A 449 -9.86 -13.98 0.29
C GLN A 449 -9.02 -12.72 0.57
N ALA A 450 -8.23 -12.70 1.64
CA ALA A 450 -7.38 -11.55 2.00
C ALA A 450 -6.19 -11.34 1.05
N ASP A 451 -5.77 -12.38 0.33
CA ASP A 451 -4.71 -12.35 -0.68
C ASP A 451 -5.25 -11.88 -2.04
N THR A 452 -6.50 -12.23 -2.38
CA THR A 452 -7.14 -11.85 -3.65
C THR A 452 -7.92 -10.54 -3.60
N ASP A 453 -8.55 -10.24 -2.48
CA ASP A 453 -9.32 -9.03 -2.24
C ASP A 453 -8.55 -8.17 -1.25
N GLU A 454 -8.03 -7.04 -1.74
CA GLU A 454 -7.23 -6.15 -0.91
C GLU A 454 -8.02 -5.63 0.31
N PHE A 455 -9.36 -5.65 0.24
CA PHE A 455 -10.29 -5.01 1.17
C PHE A 455 -10.94 -5.97 2.16
N ALA A 456 -10.79 -7.28 1.95
CA ALA A 456 -11.24 -8.31 2.89
C ALA A 456 -10.35 -8.38 4.14
N PHE A 457 -9.17 -7.76 4.13
CA PHE A 457 -8.23 -7.82 5.24
C PHE A 457 -8.43 -6.70 6.25
N ASN A 458 -8.52 -7.06 7.54
CA ASN A 458 -8.18 -6.19 8.65
C ASN A 458 -7.38 -6.98 9.70
N PHE A 459 -6.62 -6.28 10.55
CA PHE A 459 -5.73 -6.93 11.50
C PHE A 459 -6.49 -7.69 12.57
N LYS A 460 -7.62 -7.16 13.04
CA LYS A 460 -8.47 -7.80 14.05
C LYS A 460 -8.96 -9.16 13.60
N ASP A 461 -9.67 -9.23 12.49
CA ASP A 461 -10.34 -10.45 12.05
C ASP A 461 -9.29 -11.50 11.67
N PHE A 462 -8.23 -11.11 10.97
CA PHE A 462 -7.17 -12.05 10.64
C PHE A 462 -6.41 -12.55 11.87
N TRP A 463 -6.14 -11.67 12.85
CA TRP A 463 -5.54 -12.06 14.13
C TRP A 463 -6.44 -13.02 14.91
N THR A 464 -7.74 -12.77 14.96
CA THR A 464 -8.70 -13.63 15.66
C THR A 464 -8.71 -15.03 15.06
N VAL A 465 -8.78 -15.14 13.74
CA VAL A 465 -8.84 -16.45 13.05
C VAL A 465 -7.49 -17.18 13.11
N LEU A 466 -6.37 -16.48 12.91
CA LEU A 466 -5.04 -17.10 12.87
C LEU A 466 -4.46 -17.35 14.27
N VAL A 467 -4.50 -16.33 15.14
CA VAL A 467 -3.77 -16.33 16.41
C VAL A 467 -4.69 -16.74 17.55
N GLU A 468 -5.79 -16.03 17.81
CA GLU A 468 -6.61 -16.27 19.01
C GLU A 468 -7.29 -17.64 19.00
N ALA A 469 -7.69 -18.11 17.81
CA ALA A 469 -8.28 -19.43 17.65
C ALA A 469 -7.32 -20.58 18.03
N ASN A 470 -6.00 -20.34 17.97
CA ASN A 470 -4.95 -21.33 18.21
C ASN A 470 -4.18 -21.07 19.51
N PHE A 471 -4.06 -19.81 19.94
CA PHE A 471 -3.26 -19.32 21.08
C PHE A 471 -4.04 -18.22 21.84
N PRO A 472 -5.13 -18.57 22.54
CA PRO A 472 -5.98 -17.59 23.20
C PRO A 472 -5.20 -16.80 24.25
N ASN A 473 -5.20 -15.47 24.11
CA ASN A 473 -4.49 -14.52 24.99
C ASN A 473 -2.97 -14.77 25.13
N ASN A 474 -2.34 -15.49 24.21
CA ASN A 474 -0.91 -15.84 24.30
C ASN A 474 -0.14 -15.52 23.00
N PRO A 475 0.06 -14.23 22.66
CA PRO A 475 0.84 -13.84 21.48
C PRO A 475 2.29 -14.35 21.52
N GLU A 476 2.89 -14.47 22.70
CA GLU A 476 4.27 -14.96 22.87
C GLU A 476 4.43 -16.41 22.43
N GLU A 477 3.44 -17.26 22.72
CA GLU A 477 3.44 -18.64 22.27
C GLU A 477 3.25 -18.75 20.75
N PHE A 478 2.42 -17.89 20.16
CA PHE A 478 2.29 -17.80 18.70
C PHE A 478 3.60 -17.40 18.03
N ILE A 479 4.32 -16.42 18.57
CA ILE A 479 5.65 -15.99 18.09
C ILE A 479 6.64 -17.16 18.15
N LYS A 480 6.79 -17.79 19.32
CA LYS A 480 7.67 -18.96 19.48
C LYS A 480 7.33 -20.08 18.49
N LYS A 481 6.04 -20.29 18.23
CA LYS A 481 5.61 -21.30 17.26
C LYS A 481 5.97 -20.90 15.84
N CYS A 482 5.77 -19.64 15.46
CA CYS A 482 6.18 -19.13 14.14
C CYS A 482 7.69 -19.27 13.95
N GLN A 483 8.51 -18.88 14.93
CA GLN A 483 9.97 -19.03 14.89
C GLN A 483 10.38 -20.49 14.63
N LEU A 484 9.79 -21.44 15.36
CA LEU A 484 10.04 -22.87 15.16
C LEU A 484 9.64 -23.35 13.75
N VAL A 485 8.51 -22.89 13.24
CA VAL A 485 8.02 -23.25 11.91
C VAL A 485 8.93 -22.69 10.84
N PHE A 486 9.25 -21.40 10.90
CA PHE A 486 10.12 -20.75 9.93
C PHE A 486 11.49 -21.40 9.91
N ARG A 487 12.13 -21.62 11.06
CA ARG A 487 13.42 -22.32 11.15
C ARG A 487 13.44 -23.68 10.44
N LYS A 488 12.33 -24.43 10.48
CA LYS A 488 12.20 -25.72 9.76
C LYS A 488 12.11 -25.53 8.24
N GLU A 489 11.51 -24.45 7.79
CA GLU A 489 11.21 -24.17 6.38
C GLU A 489 12.30 -23.33 5.69
N LEU A 490 13.19 -22.67 6.44
CA LEU A 490 14.22 -21.72 5.94
C LEU A 490 15.07 -22.31 4.80
N ASN A 491 15.54 -23.54 4.96
CA ASN A 491 16.50 -24.15 4.02
C ASN A 491 15.94 -24.43 2.63
N ASP A 492 14.64 -24.70 2.52
CA ASP A 492 14.01 -25.08 1.25
C ASP A 492 13.23 -23.88 0.67
N ARG A 493 12.56 -23.12 1.53
CA ARG A 493 11.59 -22.10 1.09
C ARG A 493 12.24 -20.80 0.64
N LEU A 494 13.33 -20.36 1.28
CA LEU A 494 14.03 -19.14 0.84
C LEU A 494 14.56 -19.29 -0.59
N PHE A 495 15.18 -20.43 -0.89
CA PHE A 495 15.69 -20.71 -2.23
C PHE A 495 14.58 -20.88 -3.27
N ILE A 496 13.45 -21.50 -2.91
CA ILE A 496 12.28 -21.61 -3.78
C ILE A 496 11.68 -20.24 -4.07
N ASP A 497 11.40 -19.44 -3.05
CA ASP A 497 10.74 -18.15 -3.20
C ASP A 497 11.66 -17.14 -3.91
N THR A 498 12.97 -17.16 -3.62
CA THR A 498 13.98 -16.36 -4.35
C THR A 498 14.11 -16.80 -5.79
N LYS A 499 14.06 -18.11 -6.08
CA LYS A 499 14.03 -18.64 -7.45
C LYS A 499 12.81 -18.14 -8.20
N ILE A 500 11.63 -18.18 -7.57
CA ILE A 500 10.38 -17.68 -8.17
C ILE A 500 10.51 -16.19 -8.49
N PHE A 501 10.94 -15.42 -7.50
CA PHE A 501 11.18 -13.99 -7.61
C PHE A 501 12.16 -13.64 -8.76
N LEU A 502 13.33 -14.27 -8.81
CA LEU A 502 14.34 -14.01 -9.83
C LEU A 502 13.90 -14.46 -11.22
N ASN A 503 13.15 -15.57 -11.32
CA ASN A 503 12.58 -15.99 -12.60
C ASN A 503 11.56 -14.98 -13.13
N ASP A 504 10.66 -14.48 -12.28
CA ASP A 504 9.66 -13.49 -12.68
C ASP A 504 10.30 -12.13 -13.00
N SER A 505 11.40 -11.77 -12.32
CA SER A 505 12.12 -10.51 -12.51
C SER A 505 13.09 -10.49 -13.69
N LEU A 506 13.79 -11.61 -13.95
CA LEU A 506 14.91 -11.68 -14.91
C LEU A 506 14.59 -12.47 -16.18
N VAL A 507 13.57 -13.32 -16.18
CA VAL A 507 13.24 -14.22 -17.30
C VAL A 507 11.91 -13.82 -17.95
N LYS A 508 10.86 -13.61 -17.16
CA LYS A 508 9.60 -13.04 -17.65
C LYS A 508 9.82 -11.53 -17.84
N LYS A 509 9.37 -10.97 -18.98
CA LYS A 509 9.48 -9.52 -19.24
C LYS A 509 8.81 -8.74 -18.11
N SER A 510 9.58 -8.20 -17.18
CA SER A 510 9.08 -7.15 -16.29
C SER A 510 8.95 -5.88 -17.13
N ILE A 511 7.72 -5.39 -17.16
CA ILE A 511 7.26 -4.29 -18.00
C ILE A 511 7.99 -3.01 -17.54
N ASN A 512 8.59 -2.28 -18.49
CA ASN A 512 9.07 -0.88 -18.41
C ASN A 512 10.58 -0.57 -18.35
N LEU A 513 11.50 -1.54 -18.36
CA LEU A 513 12.93 -1.23 -18.57
C LEU A 513 13.38 -1.54 -20.01
N PRO A 514 13.91 -0.56 -20.78
CA PRO A 514 14.45 -0.82 -22.10
C PRO A 514 15.88 -1.37 -21.98
N ALA A 515 16.08 -2.57 -21.43
CA ALA A 515 17.40 -3.18 -21.52
C ALA A 515 17.37 -4.71 -21.48
N SER A 516 17.62 -5.30 -22.64
CA SER A 516 18.01 -6.72 -22.79
C SER A 516 19.17 -7.14 -21.89
N LYS A 517 19.95 -6.19 -21.35
CA LYS A 517 21.10 -6.43 -20.46
C LYS A 517 20.73 -7.04 -19.09
N TYR A 518 19.49 -6.85 -18.63
CA TYR A 518 19.00 -7.45 -17.38
C TYR A 518 18.24 -8.76 -17.58
N LEU A 519 17.98 -9.13 -18.84
CA LEU A 519 17.23 -10.31 -19.18
C LEU A 519 18.16 -11.51 -19.28
N LEU A 520 17.86 -12.54 -18.49
CA LEU A 520 18.60 -13.77 -18.51
C LEU A 520 18.10 -14.66 -19.65
N LYS A 521 18.99 -15.05 -20.57
CA LYS A 521 18.67 -15.97 -21.67
C LYS A 521 18.16 -17.31 -21.12
N ASN A 522 17.20 -17.93 -21.81
CA ASN A 522 16.63 -19.24 -21.42
C ASN A 522 17.69 -20.34 -21.18
N SER A 523 18.77 -20.36 -21.95
CA SER A 523 19.87 -21.32 -21.75
C SER A 523 20.61 -21.09 -20.43
N ALA A 524 20.95 -19.84 -20.11
CA ALA A 524 21.57 -19.47 -18.84
C ALA A 524 20.62 -19.71 -17.64
N SER A 525 19.33 -19.36 -17.79
CA SER A 525 18.30 -19.65 -16.79
C SER A 525 18.21 -21.16 -16.47
N LYS A 526 18.21 -22.02 -17.49
CA LYS A 526 18.23 -23.48 -17.31
C LYS A 526 19.52 -23.99 -16.67
N GLN A 527 20.67 -23.39 -16.98
CA GLN A 527 21.96 -23.77 -16.40
C GLN A 527 22.00 -23.45 -14.90
N ILE A 528 21.53 -22.28 -14.51
CA ILE A 528 21.46 -21.82 -13.12
C ILE A 528 20.35 -22.55 -12.37
N GLY A 529 19.30 -23.00 -13.06
CA GLY A 529 18.15 -23.68 -12.44
C GLY A 529 17.03 -22.72 -12.01
N LEU A 530 16.96 -21.52 -12.62
CA LEU A 530 15.89 -20.54 -12.38
C LEU A 530 14.56 -20.92 -13.05
N ASN A 531 14.58 -21.83 -14.02
CA ASN A 531 13.38 -22.27 -14.71
C ASN A 531 12.38 -22.93 -13.75
N ILE A 532 11.13 -22.44 -13.78
CA ILE A 532 10.01 -22.99 -13.03
C ILE A 532 9.21 -23.92 -13.95
N PRO A 533 9.15 -25.24 -13.67
CA PRO A 533 8.30 -26.15 -14.44
C PRO A 533 6.82 -25.95 -14.10
N GLU A 534 5.94 -25.90 -15.09
CA GLU A 534 4.49 -25.66 -14.92
C GLU A 534 3.74 -26.74 -14.13
N LYS A 535 4.32 -27.93 -13.93
CA LYS A 535 3.62 -29.13 -13.40
C LYS A 535 4.42 -30.01 -12.42
N ARG A 536 5.51 -29.52 -11.81
CA ARG A 536 6.31 -30.31 -10.85
C ARG A 536 6.52 -29.57 -9.54
N SER A 537 6.89 -30.30 -8.48
CA SER A 537 7.37 -29.73 -7.22
C SER A 537 8.46 -28.69 -7.51
N PHE A 538 8.39 -27.57 -6.80
CA PHE A 538 9.38 -26.50 -6.89
C PHE A 538 10.70 -26.98 -6.26
N ASP A 539 11.50 -27.73 -7.01
CA ASP A 539 12.85 -28.09 -6.60
C ASP A 539 13.80 -26.89 -6.82
N ALA A 540 14.51 -26.52 -5.76
CA ALA A 540 15.49 -25.46 -5.75
C ALA A 540 16.94 -25.95 -5.59
N GLU A 541 17.21 -27.26 -5.51
CA GLU A 541 18.56 -27.80 -5.30
C GLU A 541 19.55 -27.36 -6.38
N LYS A 542 19.10 -27.39 -7.64
CA LYS A 542 19.91 -26.90 -8.75
C LYS A 542 20.20 -25.40 -8.62
N PHE A 543 19.22 -24.61 -8.19
CA PHE A 543 19.39 -23.17 -7.99
C PHE A 543 20.33 -22.88 -6.82
N LYS A 544 20.13 -23.54 -5.68
CA LYS A 544 20.98 -23.50 -4.50
C LYS A 544 22.45 -23.82 -4.81
N SER A 545 22.70 -24.77 -5.70
CA SER A 545 24.07 -25.12 -6.11
C SER A 545 24.71 -24.12 -7.11
N ASN A 546 23.92 -23.22 -7.71
CA ASN A 546 24.36 -22.44 -8.88
C ASN A 546 23.99 -20.95 -8.84
N TYR A 547 23.31 -20.43 -7.82
CA TYR A 547 22.83 -19.04 -7.78
C TYR A 547 23.96 -18.03 -7.96
N ASN A 548 25.16 -18.30 -7.42
CA ASN A 548 26.35 -17.46 -7.59
C ASN A 548 26.79 -17.28 -9.05
N LYS A 549 26.41 -18.18 -9.96
CA LYS A 549 26.68 -18.02 -11.40
C LYS A 549 25.88 -16.87 -12.02
N LEU A 550 24.89 -16.31 -11.33
CA LEU A 550 24.15 -15.13 -11.82
C LEU A 550 25.07 -13.94 -12.08
N LYS A 551 26.12 -13.74 -11.25
CA LYS A 551 27.11 -12.67 -11.43
C LYS A 551 27.89 -12.79 -12.74
N ASN A 552 27.97 -13.98 -13.34
CA ASN A 552 28.62 -14.18 -14.65
C ASN A 552 27.76 -13.72 -15.82
N HIS A 553 26.46 -13.51 -15.60
CA HIS A 553 25.50 -13.20 -16.64
C HIS A 553 24.88 -11.80 -16.50
N LEU A 554 24.83 -11.27 -15.28
CA LEU A 554 24.17 -10.01 -14.94
C LEU A 554 25.09 -9.19 -14.04
N GLU A 555 25.31 -7.93 -14.42
CA GLU A 555 26.11 -6.98 -13.66
C GLU A 555 25.22 -5.82 -13.20
N PHE A 556 24.66 -5.92 -11.99
CA PHE A 556 23.99 -4.81 -11.31
C PHE A 556 24.10 -4.96 -9.79
N ASP A 557 24.43 -3.88 -9.07
CA ASP A 557 24.85 -3.98 -7.66
C ASP A 557 23.72 -4.41 -6.70
N PHE A 558 22.45 -4.21 -7.07
CA PHE A 558 21.33 -4.71 -6.25
C PHE A 558 21.23 -6.24 -6.25
N LEU A 559 21.78 -6.92 -7.26
CA LEU A 559 21.86 -8.37 -7.27
C LEU A 559 22.71 -8.89 -6.12
N ASP A 560 23.77 -8.14 -5.75
CA ASP A 560 24.65 -8.54 -4.66
C ASP A 560 23.90 -8.63 -3.34
N ASP A 561 22.96 -7.72 -3.05
CA ASP A 561 22.17 -7.80 -1.81
C ASP A 561 21.32 -9.08 -1.72
N ILE A 562 20.78 -9.53 -2.86
CA ILE A 562 20.00 -10.78 -2.93
C ILE A 562 20.93 -11.97 -2.71
N LEU A 563 22.11 -11.96 -3.35
CA LEU A 563 23.07 -13.06 -3.27
C LEU A 563 23.73 -13.13 -1.89
N ASP A 564 24.03 -11.99 -1.27
CA ASP A 564 24.55 -11.88 0.08
C ASP A 564 23.56 -12.46 1.11
N GLU A 565 22.27 -12.24 0.91
CA GLU A 565 21.22 -12.84 1.74
C GLU A 565 21.14 -14.37 1.58
N LEU A 566 21.25 -14.87 0.34
CA LEU A 566 21.34 -16.30 0.07
C LEU A 566 22.61 -16.92 0.64
N ASP A 567 23.75 -16.23 0.53
CA ASP A 567 25.04 -16.66 1.09
C ASP A 567 24.98 -16.72 2.62
N GLU A 568 24.33 -15.75 3.27
CA GLU A 568 24.15 -15.77 4.73
C GLU A 568 23.25 -16.93 5.15
N CYS A 569 22.14 -17.17 4.47
CA CYS A 569 21.30 -18.33 4.75
C CYS A 569 22.02 -19.67 4.49
N HIS A 570 22.84 -19.75 3.43
CA HIS A 570 23.54 -20.97 3.04
C HIS A 570 24.72 -21.29 3.96
N ASN A 571 25.52 -20.28 4.27
CA ASN A 571 26.81 -20.44 4.97
C ASN A 571 26.70 -20.14 6.47
N ASN A 572 25.72 -19.36 6.91
CA ASN A 572 25.54 -18.92 8.29
C ASN A 572 24.07 -18.98 8.74
N LEU A 573 23.48 -20.18 8.61
CA LEU A 573 22.06 -20.41 8.89
C LEU A 573 21.61 -19.97 10.29
N GLU A 574 22.48 -20.11 11.30
CA GLU A 574 22.14 -19.72 12.68
C GLU A 574 21.96 -18.21 12.81
N GLU A 575 22.85 -17.41 12.21
CA GLU A 575 22.75 -15.95 12.26
C GLU A 575 21.56 -15.46 11.44
N TYR A 576 21.34 -16.06 10.27
CA TYR A 576 20.15 -15.78 9.46
C TYR A 576 18.84 -16.12 10.20
N ALA A 577 18.81 -17.24 10.93
CA ALA A 577 17.66 -17.61 11.77
C ALA A 577 17.39 -16.58 12.88
N LYS A 578 18.42 -15.98 13.49
CA LYS A 578 18.22 -14.90 14.48
C LYS A 578 17.60 -13.66 13.83
N LYS A 579 18.02 -13.29 12.61
CA LYS A 579 17.42 -12.17 11.87
C LYS A 579 15.93 -12.40 11.60
N ILE A 580 15.56 -13.61 11.23
CA ILE A 580 14.17 -14.02 11.01
C ILE A 580 13.38 -13.99 12.32
N ASP A 581 13.96 -14.46 13.42
CA ASP A 581 13.29 -14.44 14.73
C ASP A 581 12.99 -13.03 15.22
N ILE A 582 13.92 -12.09 15.02
CA ILE A 582 13.74 -10.66 15.31
C ILE A 582 12.62 -10.09 14.43
N TRP A 583 12.68 -10.31 13.12
CA TRP A 583 11.66 -9.84 12.18
C TRP A 583 10.26 -10.37 12.52
N LEU A 584 10.14 -11.65 12.90
CA LEU A 584 8.88 -12.26 13.32
C LEU A 584 8.34 -11.61 14.60
N ASP A 585 9.17 -11.43 15.62
CA ASP A 585 8.78 -10.80 16.88
C ASP A 585 8.28 -9.38 16.64
N GLU A 586 9.06 -8.56 15.93
CA GLU A 586 8.72 -7.17 15.63
C GLU A 586 7.45 -7.04 14.78
N THR A 587 7.30 -7.89 13.76
CA THR A 587 6.12 -7.89 12.88
C THR A 587 4.87 -8.30 13.65
N ILE A 588 4.91 -9.40 14.40
CA ILE A 588 3.75 -9.92 15.13
C ILE A 588 3.33 -8.95 16.25
N TRP A 589 4.28 -8.35 16.97
CA TRP A 589 3.95 -7.34 17.97
C TRP A 589 3.37 -6.06 17.37
N SER A 590 3.86 -5.64 16.20
CA SER A 590 3.30 -4.52 15.46
C SER A 590 1.85 -4.80 15.03
N VAL A 591 1.59 -5.99 14.50
CA VAL A 591 0.24 -6.44 14.15
C VAL A 591 -0.67 -6.48 15.38
N TYR A 592 -0.18 -7.01 16.51
CA TYR A 592 -0.95 -7.04 17.75
C TYR A 592 -1.29 -5.63 18.24
N ALA A 593 -0.40 -4.66 18.04
CA ALA A 593 -0.67 -3.26 18.35
C ALA A 593 -1.81 -2.69 17.49
N GLU A 594 -1.80 -2.94 16.18
CA GLU A 594 -2.86 -2.51 15.26
C GLU A 594 -4.20 -3.19 15.56
N ARG A 595 -4.21 -4.51 15.77
CA ARG A 595 -5.42 -5.24 16.21
C ARG A 595 -6.05 -4.60 17.44
N ASN A 596 -5.25 -4.18 18.42
CA ASN A 596 -5.78 -3.53 19.62
C ASN A 596 -6.42 -2.16 19.32
N LEU A 597 -5.83 -1.37 18.42
CA LEU A 597 -6.43 -0.11 17.96
C LEU A 597 -7.76 -0.36 17.23
N GLU A 598 -7.81 -1.35 16.35
CA GLU A 598 -9.02 -1.72 15.63
C GLU A 598 -10.11 -2.25 16.57
N THR A 599 -9.75 -3.08 17.55
CA THR A 599 -10.70 -3.75 18.45
C THR A 599 -11.29 -2.81 19.48
N HIS A 600 -10.44 -1.98 20.12
CA HIS A 600 -10.86 -1.17 21.26
C HIS A 600 -11.24 0.25 20.87
N ASN A 601 -10.65 0.79 19.79
CA ASN A 601 -10.82 2.18 19.41
C ASN A 601 -11.47 2.34 18.03
N ASN A 602 -11.70 1.24 17.29
CA ASN A 602 -12.21 1.26 15.91
C ASN A 602 -11.37 2.14 14.98
N ILE A 603 -10.05 2.19 15.22
CA ILE A 603 -9.08 2.92 14.43
C ILE A 603 -8.31 1.92 13.56
N ALA A 604 -8.29 2.16 12.25
CA ALA A 604 -7.42 1.47 11.30
C ALA A 604 -6.33 2.45 10.84
N THR A 605 -5.08 1.98 10.73
CA THR A 605 -3.97 2.81 10.26
C THR A 605 -3.52 2.37 8.88
N ASP A 606 -3.64 3.27 7.91
CA ASP A 606 -3.36 2.96 6.50
C ASP A 606 -1.87 2.60 6.26
N TYR A 607 -0.94 3.17 7.03
CA TYR A 607 0.49 2.84 6.92
C TYR A 607 0.82 1.44 7.41
N SER A 608 0.23 1.04 8.54
CA SER A 608 0.48 -0.30 9.06
C SER A 608 -0.16 -1.35 8.16
N LEU A 609 -1.28 -1.03 7.50
CA LEU A 609 -1.85 -1.88 6.45
C LEU A 609 -0.83 -2.15 5.34
N ILE A 610 -0.23 -1.10 4.76
CA ILE A 610 0.80 -1.27 3.70
C ILE A 610 2.03 -2.03 4.20
N LYS A 611 2.54 -1.67 5.40
CA LYS A 611 3.75 -2.28 5.95
C LYS A 611 3.55 -3.75 6.34
N LEU A 612 2.48 -4.05 7.07
CA LEU A 612 2.35 -5.30 7.82
C LEU A 612 1.46 -6.33 7.14
N LYS A 613 0.51 -5.93 6.28
CA LYS A 613 -0.46 -6.86 5.68
C LYS A 613 0.24 -8.01 4.96
N HIS A 614 1.14 -7.70 4.03
CA HIS A 614 1.84 -8.72 3.24
C HIS A 614 2.70 -9.63 4.12
N ASN A 615 3.42 -9.07 5.08
CA ASN A 615 4.23 -9.85 6.02
C ASN A 615 3.34 -10.77 6.88
N PHE A 616 2.22 -10.27 7.40
CA PHE A 616 1.36 -11.05 8.28
C PHE A 616 0.59 -12.14 7.53
N LEU A 617 0.10 -11.86 6.32
CA LEU A 617 -0.46 -12.87 5.42
C LEU A 617 0.58 -13.95 5.10
N TYR A 618 1.82 -13.55 4.84
CA TYR A 618 2.91 -14.48 4.56
C TYR A 618 3.24 -15.39 5.75
N ILE A 619 3.37 -14.81 6.95
CA ILE A 619 3.52 -15.56 8.21
C ILE A 619 2.38 -16.56 8.38
N GLY A 620 1.14 -16.14 8.15
CA GLY A 620 -0.04 -17.01 8.21
C GLY A 620 0.02 -18.16 7.21
N LYS A 621 0.40 -17.89 5.96
CA LYS A 621 0.56 -18.93 4.91
C LYS A 621 1.59 -19.99 5.30
N ILE A 622 2.75 -19.59 5.82
CA ILE A 622 3.78 -20.54 6.27
C ILE A 622 3.28 -21.34 7.47
N PHE A 623 2.75 -20.64 8.47
CA PHE A 623 2.26 -21.24 9.70
C PHE A 623 1.23 -22.34 9.40
N LEU A 624 0.29 -22.08 8.50
CA LEU A 624 -0.74 -23.05 8.11
C LEU A 624 -0.22 -24.20 7.26
N HIS A 625 0.70 -23.92 6.33
CA HIS A 625 1.33 -24.98 5.56
C HIS A 625 1.96 -26.03 6.49
N ASN A 626 2.62 -25.59 7.57
CA ASN A 626 3.20 -26.49 8.56
C ASN A 626 2.16 -27.23 9.41
N LEU A 627 1.02 -26.59 9.71
CA LEU A 627 -0.11 -27.25 10.39
C LEU A 627 -0.73 -28.36 9.53
N ASN A 628 -0.90 -28.11 8.23
CA ASN A 628 -1.43 -29.09 7.29
C ASN A 628 -0.51 -30.29 7.10
N ASN A 629 0.81 -30.09 7.05
CA ASN A 629 1.77 -31.19 6.90
C ASN A 629 1.86 -32.12 8.13
N LYS A 630 1.17 -31.80 9.23
CA LYS A 630 1.11 -32.62 10.46
C LYS A 630 -0.25 -33.32 10.66
N LEU A 631 -1.25 -33.02 9.83
CA LEU A 631 -2.60 -33.59 9.85
C LEU A 631 -2.82 -34.53 8.66
#